data_AF-A0A139NYY2-F1
#
_entry.id   AF-A0A139NYY2-F1
#
_cell.length_a   1.000
_cell.length_b   1.000
_cell.length_c   1.000
_cell.angle_alpha   90.00
_cell.angle_beta   90.00
_cell.angle_gamma   90.00
#
_symmetry.space_group_name_H-M   'P 1'
#
loop_
_entity.id
_entity.type
_entity.pdbx_description
1 polymer ?
#
loop_
_entity_poly.entity_id
_entity_poly.type
_entity_poly.pdbx_seq_one_letter_code
_entity_poly.pdbx_strand_id
1 'polypeptide(L)'
;MKKTYRKDLFQSVTTSKGRFVSILTLMLLGSLALVGLKVASPNMERTAEDYLRKANTLDLAVLADYGLDKEDQDELKTLQGASVEFGYMADLTVENSEEAVRLYSKPESISTFQVTEGRLPEANEEIALADFWKDRYQIGETITFSKKEEKSVLKSQTFTITGFVQSGEILSKEDLGSASSGNGNLAGYGVILPSQFDSDVYSIARVRYDDLKNLDAFSSDYKTKRAQHQEDLQDLLADNGQKRLASIQRQSGTKEPGRGERSAPNC
;
A
#
# COMPACT_ATOMS: atom_id res chain seq x y z
N MET A 1 62.03 -0.70 -27.25
CA MET A 1 61.61 0.06 -26.04
C MET A 1 60.31 -0.44 -25.40
N LYS A 2 59.22 -0.71 -26.15
CA LYS A 2 57.95 -1.22 -25.58
C LYS A 2 58.04 -2.57 -24.85
N LYS A 3 58.93 -3.48 -25.27
CA LYS A 3 59.10 -4.83 -24.69
C LYS A 3 59.80 -4.80 -23.33
N THR A 4 60.83 -3.96 -23.19
CA THR A 4 61.59 -3.79 -21.93
C THR A 4 60.74 -3.13 -20.86
N TYR A 5 60.03 -2.05 -21.20
CA TYR A 5 59.14 -1.34 -20.28
C TYR A 5 58.05 -2.24 -19.67
N ARG A 6 57.39 -3.08 -20.50
CA ARG A 6 56.39 -4.04 -20.00
C ARG A 6 57.02 -5.08 -19.08
N LYS A 7 58.24 -5.54 -19.40
CA LYS A 7 58.97 -6.51 -18.56
C LYS A 7 59.30 -5.93 -17.20
N ASP A 8 59.77 -4.69 -17.14
CA ASP A 8 60.09 -4.00 -15.89
C ASP A 8 58.83 -3.73 -15.05
N LEU A 9 57.69 -3.43 -15.68
CA LEU A 9 56.39 -3.27 -15.01
C LEU A 9 55.90 -4.58 -14.38
N PHE A 10 56.00 -5.70 -15.10
CA PHE A 10 55.64 -7.00 -14.52
C PHE A 10 56.60 -7.42 -13.41
N GLN A 11 57.90 -7.15 -13.59
CA GLN A 11 58.92 -7.47 -12.59
C GLN A 11 58.72 -6.67 -11.29
N SER A 12 58.37 -5.38 -11.38
CA SER A 12 58.09 -4.54 -10.21
C SER A 12 56.86 -5.01 -9.41
N VAL A 13 55.80 -5.44 -10.10
CA VAL A 13 54.61 -6.07 -9.49
C VAL A 13 54.99 -7.35 -8.75
N THR A 14 55.80 -8.23 -9.37
CA THR A 14 56.22 -9.49 -8.74
C THR A 14 57.25 -9.33 -7.62
N THR A 15 58.01 -8.23 -7.58
CA THR A 15 59.03 -7.98 -6.56
C THR A 15 58.40 -7.49 -5.24
N SER A 16 57.25 -6.80 -5.31
CA SER A 16 56.54 -6.25 -4.15
C SER A 16 55.10 -6.74 -4.04
N LYS A 17 54.92 -8.07 -4.08
CA LYS A 17 53.59 -8.74 -4.09
C LYS A 17 52.65 -8.23 -3.00
N GLY A 18 53.14 -8.05 -1.77
CA GLY A 18 52.34 -7.56 -0.65
C GLY A 18 51.74 -6.18 -0.90
N ARG A 19 52.56 -5.18 -1.25
CA ARG A 19 52.07 -3.81 -1.53
C ARG A 19 51.14 -3.76 -2.74
N PHE A 20 51.45 -4.52 -3.79
CA PHE A 20 50.59 -4.59 -4.97
C PHE A 20 49.21 -5.16 -4.62
N VAL A 21 49.17 -6.29 -3.90
CA VAL A 21 47.91 -6.90 -3.45
C VAL A 21 47.15 -5.96 -2.52
N SER A 22 47.81 -5.28 -1.58
CA SER A 22 47.14 -4.31 -0.69
C SER A 22 46.49 -3.16 -1.45
N ILE A 23 47.21 -2.54 -2.40
CA ILE A 23 46.67 -1.45 -3.21
C ILE A 23 45.53 -1.95 -4.11
N LEU A 24 45.72 -3.11 -4.74
CA LEU A 24 44.71 -3.73 -5.59
C LEU A 24 43.42 -4.00 -4.80
N THR A 25 43.52 -4.60 -3.61
CA THR A 25 42.35 -4.91 -2.78
C THR A 25 41.67 -3.64 -2.28
N LEU A 26 42.43 -2.59 -1.92
CA LEU A 26 41.85 -1.31 -1.48
C LEU A 26 41.10 -0.62 -2.64
N MET A 27 41.69 -0.60 -3.84
CA MET A 27 41.02 -0.07 -5.04
C MET A 27 39.79 -0.92 -5.43
N LEU A 28 39.91 -2.25 -5.35
CA LEU A 28 38.81 -3.18 -5.63
C LEU A 28 37.65 -2.92 -4.66
N LEU A 29 37.91 -2.86 -3.36
CA LEU A 29 36.89 -2.59 -2.33
C LEU A 29 36.19 -1.25 -2.58
N GLY A 30 36.96 -0.19 -2.86
CA GLY A 30 36.40 1.12 -3.19
C GLY A 30 35.51 1.09 -4.44
N SER A 31 35.95 0.40 -5.50
CA SER A 31 35.18 0.25 -6.73
C SER A 31 33.91 -0.58 -6.55
N LEU A 32 33.99 -1.69 -5.80
CA LEU A 32 32.85 -2.56 -5.50
C LEU A 32 31.81 -1.84 -4.66
N ALA A 33 32.24 -1.08 -3.64
CA ALA A 33 31.33 -0.28 -2.82
C ALA A 33 30.60 0.78 -3.65
N LEU A 34 31.32 1.52 -4.50
CA LEU A 34 30.73 2.56 -5.36
C LEU A 34 29.74 1.98 -6.37
N VAL A 35 30.14 0.91 -7.07
CA VAL A 35 29.26 0.25 -8.05
C VAL A 35 28.06 -0.38 -7.35
N GLY A 36 28.27 -1.07 -6.22
CA GLY A 36 27.21 -1.68 -5.42
C GLY A 36 26.16 -0.67 -4.98
N LEU A 37 26.57 0.48 -4.45
CA LEU A 37 25.65 1.55 -4.07
C LEU A 37 24.90 2.13 -5.29
N LYS A 38 25.59 2.30 -6.43
CA LYS A 38 24.98 2.85 -7.65
C LYS A 38 23.95 1.92 -8.29
N VAL A 39 24.13 0.60 -8.20
CA VAL A 39 23.18 -0.37 -8.78
C VAL A 39 22.09 -0.79 -7.81
N ALA A 40 22.22 -0.50 -6.51
CA ALA A 40 21.23 -0.85 -5.50
C ALA A 40 19.86 -0.21 -5.80
N SER A 41 19.81 1.13 -6.00
CA SER A 41 18.54 1.82 -6.24
C SER A 41 17.80 1.35 -7.50
N PRO A 42 18.43 1.26 -8.70
CA PRO A 42 17.74 0.77 -9.89
C PRO A 42 17.25 -0.69 -9.77
N ASN A 43 17.97 -1.52 -9.00
CA ASN A 43 17.54 -2.90 -8.75
C ASN A 43 16.34 -2.97 -7.79
N MET A 44 16.31 -2.12 -6.76
CA MET A 44 15.17 -1.99 -5.87
C MET A 44 13.94 -1.44 -6.61
N GLU A 45 14.11 -0.42 -7.44
CA GLU A 45 13.03 0.14 -8.27
C GLU A 45 12.44 -0.92 -9.19
N ARG A 46 13.26 -1.68 -9.93
CA ARG A 46 12.78 -2.78 -10.77
C ARG A 46 12.02 -3.85 -9.98
N THR A 47 12.55 -4.23 -8.81
CA THR A 47 11.89 -5.25 -7.95
C THR A 47 10.53 -4.74 -7.45
N ALA A 48 10.46 -3.48 -7.03
CA ALA A 48 9.23 -2.86 -6.58
C ALA A 48 8.23 -2.69 -7.74
N GLU A 49 8.71 -2.31 -8.92
CA GLU A 49 7.88 -2.18 -10.13
C GLU A 49 7.26 -3.53 -10.53
N ASP A 50 8.06 -4.60 -10.57
CA ASP A 50 7.57 -5.95 -10.85
C ASP A 50 6.50 -6.38 -9.85
N TYR A 51 6.68 -6.03 -8.57
CA TYR A 51 5.71 -6.27 -7.51
C TYR A 51 4.40 -5.50 -7.74
N LEU A 52 4.48 -4.19 -7.98
CA LEU A 52 3.32 -3.31 -8.23
C LEU A 52 2.53 -3.75 -9.47
N ARG A 53 3.23 -4.14 -10.54
CA ARG A 53 2.61 -4.67 -11.76
C ARG A 53 1.90 -5.99 -11.48
N LYS A 54 2.53 -6.91 -10.76
CA LYS A 54 1.94 -8.22 -10.42
C LYS A 54 0.70 -8.08 -9.55
N ALA A 55 0.70 -7.16 -8.60
CA ALA A 55 -0.45 -6.89 -7.74
C ALA A 55 -1.54 -6.05 -8.45
N ASN A 56 -1.27 -5.55 -9.66
CA ASN A 56 -2.11 -4.59 -10.36
C ASN A 56 -2.45 -3.37 -9.47
N THR A 57 -1.45 -2.83 -8.76
CA THR A 57 -1.63 -1.74 -7.79
C THR A 57 -2.28 -0.50 -8.41
N LEU A 58 -3.12 0.16 -7.63
CA LEU A 58 -3.76 1.44 -7.94
C LEU A 58 -2.73 2.55 -8.18
N ASP A 59 -3.12 3.56 -8.96
CA ASP A 59 -2.32 4.79 -9.13
C ASP A 59 -2.74 5.84 -8.09
N LEU A 60 -4.05 6.02 -7.91
CA LEU A 60 -4.67 6.93 -6.95
C LEU A 60 -5.75 6.23 -6.14
N ALA A 61 -5.89 6.62 -4.88
CA ALA A 61 -6.95 6.16 -3.99
C ALA A 61 -7.77 7.36 -3.54
N VAL A 62 -9.09 7.26 -3.65
CA VAL A 62 -10.03 8.22 -3.07
C VAL A 62 -10.53 7.62 -1.77
N LEU A 63 -10.23 8.30 -0.66
CA LEU A 63 -10.70 7.95 0.68
C LEU A 63 -11.76 8.97 1.10
N ALA A 64 -12.83 8.49 1.72
CA ALA A 64 -13.89 9.36 2.22
C ALA A 64 -14.21 9.06 3.68
N ASP A 65 -14.15 10.09 4.53
CA ASP A 65 -14.40 9.98 5.98
C ASP A 65 -15.82 9.47 6.29
N TYR A 66 -16.79 9.84 5.46
CA TYR A 66 -18.20 9.48 5.59
C TYR A 66 -18.68 8.45 4.56
N GLY A 67 -17.72 7.82 3.87
CA GLY A 67 -17.94 6.90 2.76
C GLY A 67 -18.31 7.57 1.45
N LEU A 68 -18.13 6.81 0.37
CA LEU A 68 -18.45 7.12 -1.02
C LEU A 68 -19.85 6.62 -1.32
N ASP A 69 -20.79 7.54 -1.46
CA ASP A 69 -22.17 7.20 -1.76
C ASP A 69 -22.37 6.96 -3.27
N LYS A 70 -23.63 6.79 -3.68
CA LYS A 70 -23.93 6.43 -5.06
C LYS A 70 -23.60 7.55 -6.05
N GLU A 71 -23.74 8.81 -5.63
CA GLU A 71 -23.43 9.96 -6.48
C GLU A 71 -21.91 10.03 -6.71
N ASP A 72 -21.12 9.84 -5.65
CA ASP A 72 -19.65 9.73 -5.73
C ASP A 72 -19.22 8.59 -6.66
N GLN A 73 -19.86 7.43 -6.53
CA GLN A 73 -19.55 6.27 -7.36
C GLN A 73 -19.86 6.52 -8.84
N ASP A 74 -20.98 7.15 -9.13
CA ASP A 74 -21.40 7.42 -10.51
C ASP A 74 -20.47 8.45 -11.16
N GLU A 75 -20.05 9.49 -10.42
CA GLU A 75 -19.06 10.46 -10.86
C GLU A 75 -17.70 9.81 -11.16
N LEU A 76 -17.19 9.00 -10.24
CA LEU A 76 -15.92 8.28 -10.42
C LEU A 76 -15.95 7.29 -11.60
N LYS A 77 -17.10 6.67 -11.87
CA LYS A 77 -17.27 5.79 -13.05
C LYS A 77 -17.26 6.55 -14.38
N THR A 78 -17.42 7.88 -14.38
CA THR A 78 -17.33 8.69 -15.60
C THR A 78 -15.90 9.02 -16.02
N LEU A 79 -14.90 8.71 -15.19
CA LEU A 79 -13.49 8.93 -15.50
C LEU A 79 -13.11 8.21 -16.80
N GLN A 80 -12.62 8.98 -17.77
CA GLN A 80 -12.21 8.45 -19.07
C GLN A 80 -10.80 7.87 -18.99
N GLY A 81 -10.59 6.70 -19.59
CA GLY A 81 -9.27 6.05 -19.61
C GLY A 81 -8.80 5.60 -18.22
N ALA A 82 -9.72 5.34 -17.30
CA ALA A 82 -9.42 4.82 -15.97
C ALA A 82 -10.36 3.65 -15.63
N SER A 83 -9.82 2.71 -14.85
CA SER A 83 -10.59 1.66 -14.18
C SER A 83 -10.73 2.03 -12.71
N VAL A 84 -11.95 1.94 -12.18
CA VAL A 84 -12.25 2.24 -10.77
C VAL A 84 -12.80 1.00 -10.08
N GLU A 85 -12.24 0.67 -8.93
CA GLU A 85 -12.70 -0.43 -8.09
C GLU A 85 -13.00 0.07 -6.68
N PHE A 86 -14.22 -0.14 -6.23
CA PHE A 86 -14.68 0.29 -4.91
C PHE A 86 -14.46 -0.82 -3.88
N GLY A 87 -14.14 -0.43 -2.66
CA GLY A 87 -13.93 -1.36 -1.57
C GLY A 87 -14.25 -0.77 -0.21
N TYR A 88 -14.23 -1.66 0.78
CA TYR A 88 -14.34 -1.31 2.18
C TYR A 88 -13.00 -1.49 2.88
N MET A 89 -12.76 -0.65 3.86
CA MET A 89 -11.59 -0.61 4.71
C MET A 89 -12.03 -0.24 6.12
N ALA A 90 -11.53 -0.95 7.12
CA ALA A 90 -11.79 -0.65 8.52
C ALA A 90 -10.57 -0.95 9.38
N ASP A 91 -10.24 -0.06 10.31
CA ASP A 91 -9.20 -0.32 11.31
C ASP A 91 -9.86 -0.86 12.58
N LEU A 92 -9.43 -2.04 13.02
CA LEU A 92 -9.97 -2.73 14.19
C LEU A 92 -8.84 -3.16 15.12
N THR A 93 -9.14 -3.29 16.40
CA THR A 93 -8.17 -3.73 17.40
C THR A 93 -8.31 -5.24 17.60
N VAL A 94 -7.21 -5.99 17.53
CA VAL A 94 -7.22 -7.42 17.86
C VAL A 94 -7.58 -7.60 19.32
N GLU A 95 -8.53 -8.49 19.61
CA GLU A 95 -9.01 -8.75 20.97
C GLU A 95 -7.86 -9.11 21.92
N ASN A 96 -7.92 -8.63 23.16
CA ASN A 96 -6.88 -8.81 24.18
C ASN A 96 -5.51 -8.22 23.81
N SER A 97 -5.46 -7.29 22.84
CA SER A 97 -4.27 -6.54 22.47
C SER A 97 -4.59 -5.05 22.23
N GLU A 98 -3.56 -4.24 22.01
CA GLU A 98 -3.71 -2.86 21.52
C GLU A 98 -3.33 -2.71 20.03
N GLU A 99 -3.14 -3.84 19.34
CA GLU A 99 -2.69 -3.88 17.97
C GLU A 99 -3.83 -3.58 17.00
N ALA A 100 -3.69 -2.50 16.23
CA ALA A 100 -4.64 -2.15 15.20
C ALA A 100 -4.31 -2.89 13.89
N VAL A 101 -5.34 -3.48 13.28
CA VAL A 101 -5.28 -4.17 12.00
C VAL A 101 -6.24 -3.51 11.03
N ARG A 102 -5.74 -3.19 9.85
CA ARG A 102 -6.57 -2.70 8.75
C ARG A 102 -7.13 -3.88 7.97
N LEU A 103 -8.45 -4.03 7.99
CA LEU A 103 -9.15 -5.01 7.18
C LEU A 103 -9.63 -4.39 5.88
N TYR A 104 -9.25 -5.03 4.77
CA TYR A 104 -9.69 -4.68 3.44
C TYR A 104 -10.77 -5.66 2.97
N SER A 105 -11.79 -5.16 2.27
CA SER A 105 -12.62 -6.02 1.44
C SER A 105 -11.76 -6.56 0.29
N LYS A 106 -11.86 -7.86 0.03
CA LYS A 106 -11.13 -8.53 -1.05
C LYS A 106 -11.38 -7.83 -2.38
N PRO A 107 -10.33 -7.25 -3.00
CA PRO A 107 -10.45 -6.67 -4.32
C PRO A 107 -10.60 -7.76 -5.38
N GLU A 108 -11.23 -7.42 -6.49
CA GLU A 108 -11.40 -8.29 -7.66
C GLU A 108 -10.22 -8.16 -8.63
N SER A 109 -9.72 -6.94 -8.86
CA SER A 109 -8.76 -6.70 -9.94
C SER A 109 -7.67 -5.68 -9.63
N ILE A 110 -7.95 -4.59 -8.91
CA ILE A 110 -6.99 -3.51 -8.62
C ILE A 110 -6.44 -3.68 -7.20
N SER A 111 -5.11 -3.58 -7.06
CA SER A 111 -4.39 -3.76 -5.79
C SER A 111 -4.67 -5.10 -5.11
N THR A 112 -4.54 -6.18 -5.88
CA THR A 112 -4.76 -7.54 -5.41
C THR A 112 -3.73 -7.97 -4.36
N PHE A 113 -4.13 -8.97 -3.57
CA PHE A 113 -3.28 -9.57 -2.53
C PHE A 113 -2.58 -10.81 -3.08
N GLN A 114 -1.26 -10.90 -2.86
CA GLN A 114 -0.49 -12.07 -3.24
C GLN A 114 -0.49 -13.08 -2.09
N VAL A 115 -1.04 -14.27 -2.33
CA VAL A 115 -1.01 -15.36 -1.34
C VAL A 115 0.41 -15.89 -1.19
N THR A 116 0.92 -15.90 0.04
CA THR A 116 2.20 -16.52 0.39
C THR A 116 2.00 -17.93 0.93
N GLU A 117 0.92 -18.15 1.67
CA GLU A 117 0.55 -19.45 2.24
C GLU A 117 -0.98 -19.57 2.39
N GLY A 118 -1.55 -20.76 2.20
CA GLY A 118 -2.99 -20.97 2.28
C GLY A 118 -3.76 -20.43 1.08
N ARG A 119 -4.85 -19.70 1.33
CA ARG A 119 -5.70 -19.08 0.28
C ARG A 119 -6.31 -17.76 0.74
N LEU A 120 -6.89 -17.03 -0.22
CA LEU A 120 -7.77 -15.90 0.06
C LEU A 120 -9.12 -16.38 0.62
N PRO A 121 -9.86 -15.51 1.34
CA PRO A 121 -11.20 -15.84 1.81
C PRO A 121 -12.16 -16.06 0.64
N GLU A 122 -12.98 -17.11 0.78
CA GLU A 122 -13.98 -17.58 -0.19
C GLU A 122 -15.38 -17.63 0.44
N ALA A 123 -15.46 -17.78 1.76
CA ALA A 123 -16.70 -17.74 2.52
C ALA A 123 -16.72 -16.58 3.53
N ASN A 124 -17.92 -16.29 4.06
CA ASN A 124 -18.08 -15.40 5.20
C ASN A 124 -17.28 -15.92 6.40
N GLU A 125 -16.87 -15.04 7.31
CA GLU A 125 -16.10 -15.38 8.52
C GLU A 125 -14.72 -16.01 8.23
N GLU A 126 -14.20 -15.82 7.02
CA GLU A 126 -12.83 -16.16 6.65
C GLU A 126 -11.98 -14.90 6.50
N ILE A 127 -10.72 -15.00 6.89
CA ILE A 127 -9.72 -13.93 6.75
C ILE A 127 -8.41 -14.49 6.22
N ALA A 128 -7.68 -13.71 5.44
CA ALA A 128 -6.25 -13.90 5.24
C ALA A 128 -5.48 -12.72 5.83
N LEU A 129 -4.40 -13.00 6.57
CA LEU A 129 -3.64 -12.01 7.33
C LEU A 129 -2.31 -11.67 6.67
N ALA A 130 -1.66 -10.59 7.10
CA ALA A 130 -0.35 -10.19 6.62
C ALA A 130 0.71 -11.31 6.78
N ASP A 131 1.57 -11.48 5.79
CA ASP A 131 2.52 -12.59 5.72
C ASP A 131 3.53 -12.66 6.88
N PHE A 132 3.89 -11.51 7.44
CA PHE A 132 4.82 -11.40 8.56
C PHE A 132 4.18 -11.80 9.90
N TRP A 133 2.88 -12.12 9.93
CA TRP A 133 2.20 -12.69 11.10
C TRP A 133 2.12 -14.21 11.10
N LYS A 134 2.69 -14.89 10.10
CA LYS A 134 2.70 -16.36 10.00
C LYS A 134 3.35 -17.09 11.18
N ASP A 135 4.30 -16.43 11.86
CA ASP A 135 4.98 -17.02 13.01
C ASP A 135 4.18 -16.80 14.32
N ARG A 136 3.10 -16.01 14.26
CA ARG A 136 2.23 -15.66 15.39
C ARG A 136 0.90 -16.42 15.36
N TYR A 137 0.39 -16.73 14.18
CA TYR A 137 -0.91 -17.38 13.97
C TYR A 137 -0.80 -18.57 13.03
N GLN A 138 -1.76 -19.48 13.08
CA GLN A 138 -1.83 -20.64 12.19
C GLN A 138 -3.09 -20.64 11.32
N ILE A 139 -3.00 -21.24 10.13
CA ILE A 139 -4.18 -21.48 9.28
C ILE A 139 -5.13 -22.43 10.01
N GLY A 140 -6.41 -22.07 10.07
CA GLY A 140 -7.47 -22.76 10.81
C GLY A 140 -7.71 -22.20 12.22
N GLU A 141 -6.83 -21.34 12.73
CA GLU A 141 -7.05 -20.61 13.97
C GLU A 141 -8.07 -19.47 13.76
N THR A 142 -8.72 -19.03 14.85
CA THR A 142 -9.65 -17.90 14.83
C THR A 142 -9.02 -16.65 15.43
N ILE A 143 -9.26 -15.50 14.81
CA ILE A 143 -8.91 -14.18 15.33
C ILE A 143 -10.18 -13.37 15.56
N THR A 144 -10.24 -12.68 16.71
CA THR A 144 -11.37 -11.81 17.07
C THR A 144 -10.92 -10.35 17.04
N PHE A 145 -11.76 -9.51 16.46
CA PHE A 145 -11.56 -8.07 16.41
C PHE A 145 -12.58 -7.34 17.29
N SER A 146 -12.18 -6.19 17.79
CA SER A 146 -13.01 -5.28 18.55
C SER A 146 -12.80 -3.84 18.06
N LYS A 147 -13.84 -3.01 18.17
CA LYS A 147 -13.73 -1.56 17.98
C LYS A 147 -14.20 -0.89 19.27
N LYS A 148 -13.52 0.17 19.70
CA LYS A 148 -13.93 0.96 20.88
C LYS A 148 -15.23 1.76 20.65
N GLU A 149 -15.72 1.86 19.41
CA GLU A 149 -16.94 2.60 19.05
C GLU A 149 -18.22 1.74 19.13
N GLU A 150 -19.36 2.39 19.37
CA GLU A 150 -20.66 1.74 19.63
C GLU A 150 -21.30 1.02 18.43
N LYS A 151 -20.92 1.35 17.18
CA LYS A 151 -21.42 0.68 15.97
C LYS A 151 -20.34 -0.15 15.31
N SER A 152 -20.62 -1.44 15.18
CA SER A 152 -19.79 -2.35 14.40
C SER A 152 -19.89 -2.02 12.91
N VAL A 153 -18.74 -1.86 12.25
CA VAL A 153 -18.63 -1.74 10.78
C VAL A 153 -18.56 -3.11 10.09
N LEU A 154 -18.53 -4.20 10.87
CA LEU A 154 -18.53 -5.59 10.39
C LEU A 154 -19.74 -6.37 10.91
N LYS A 155 -20.19 -7.34 10.14
CA LYS A 155 -21.28 -8.26 10.52
C LYS A 155 -20.83 -9.33 11.52
N SER A 156 -19.60 -9.80 11.38
CA SER A 156 -18.95 -10.76 12.29
C SER A 156 -17.66 -10.16 12.82
N GLN A 157 -17.31 -10.49 14.06
CA GLN A 157 -16.08 -10.02 14.72
C GLN A 157 -14.98 -11.09 14.76
N THR A 158 -15.36 -12.34 14.59
CA THR A 158 -14.46 -13.49 14.67
C THR A 158 -14.32 -14.11 13.29
N PHE A 159 -13.08 -14.36 12.89
CA PHE A 159 -12.75 -14.89 11.57
C PHE A 159 -11.79 -16.07 11.70
N THR A 160 -12.00 -17.08 10.86
CA THR A 160 -11.07 -18.19 10.69
C THR A 160 -9.98 -17.81 9.71
N ILE A 161 -8.72 -17.98 10.09
CA ILE A 161 -7.56 -17.67 9.28
C ILE A 161 -7.42 -18.75 8.19
N THR A 162 -7.47 -18.32 6.93
CA THR A 162 -7.42 -19.19 5.75
C THR A 162 -6.09 -19.11 5.01
N GLY A 163 -5.29 -18.10 5.30
CA GLY A 163 -3.99 -17.91 4.66
C GLY A 163 -3.27 -16.64 5.10
N PHE A 164 -2.10 -16.48 4.51
CA PHE A 164 -1.20 -15.35 4.68
C PHE A 164 -0.93 -14.69 3.33
N VAL A 165 -0.91 -13.37 3.32
CA VAL A 165 -0.87 -12.56 2.09
C VAL A 165 0.05 -11.37 2.20
N GLN A 166 0.54 -10.91 1.04
CA GLN A 166 1.19 -9.62 0.86
C GLN A 166 0.24 -8.66 0.16
N SER A 167 0.11 -7.44 0.69
CA SER A 167 -0.75 -6.39 0.12
C SER A 167 -0.11 -5.76 -1.12
N GLY A 168 -0.93 -5.53 -2.15
CA GLY A 168 -0.52 -4.72 -3.31
C GLY A 168 -0.32 -3.23 -2.98
N GLU A 169 -0.78 -2.76 -1.82
CA GLU A 169 -0.80 -1.34 -1.42
C GLU A 169 0.23 -1.03 -0.31
N ILE A 170 0.51 -2.01 0.55
CA ILE A 170 1.42 -1.84 1.69
C ILE A 170 2.74 -2.55 1.39
N LEU A 171 3.78 -1.75 1.11
CA LEU A 171 5.11 -2.25 0.72
C LEU A 171 6.05 -2.46 1.92
N SER A 172 5.79 -1.77 3.03
CA SER A 172 6.60 -1.85 4.25
C SER A 172 6.07 -2.95 5.18
N LYS A 173 6.96 -3.56 5.96
CA LYS A 173 6.60 -4.51 7.03
C LYS A 173 6.78 -3.93 8.44
N GLU A 174 7.42 -2.77 8.54
CA GLU A 174 7.76 -2.12 9.81
C GLU A 174 6.90 -0.88 10.05
N ASP A 175 6.65 -0.11 8.99
CA ASP A 175 5.82 1.09 9.03
C ASP A 175 4.62 0.91 8.09
N LEU A 176 3.50 0.50 8.66
CA LEU A 176 2.26 0.25 7.93
C LEU A 176 1.36 1.51 7.85
N GLY A 177 1.79 2.62 8.46
CA GLY A 177 1.02 3.86 8.58
C GLY A 177 0.12 3.92 9.83
N SER A 178 -0.67 4.99 9.89
CA SER A 178 -1.55 5.28 11.02
C SER A 178 -2.86 4.48 10.98
N ALA A 179 -3.41 4.25 12.17
CA ALA A 179 -4.68 3.57 12.37
C ALA A 179 -5.66 4.47 13.13
N SER A 180 -6.95 4.37 12.79
CA SER A 180 -8.04 5.00 13.54
C SER A 180 -8.45 4.23 14.81
N SER A 181 -7.78 3.11 15.10
CA SER A 181 -8.08 2.17 16.19
C SER A 181 -6.80 1.80 16.97
N GLY A 182 -6.94 1.05 18.06
CA GLY A 182 -5.82 0.57 18.87
C GLY A 182 -4.99 1.71 19.49
N ASN A 183 -3.67 1.66 19.29
CA ASN A 183 -2.70 2.65 19.77
C ASN A 183 -2.39 3.78 18.76
N GLY A 184 -3.10 3.83 17.62
CA GLY A 184 -2.93 4.86 16.59
C GLY A 184 -2.00 4.48 15.43
N ASN A 185 -1.31 3.33 15.50
CA ASN A 185 -0.46 2.81 14.43
C ASN A 185 -0.93 1.42 13.99
N LEU A 186 -0.82 1.12 12.70
CA LEU A 186 -1.13 -0.20 12.18
C LEU A 186 -0.03 -1.20 12.56
N ALA A 187 -0.44 -2.32 13.15
CA ALA A 187 0.40 -3.46 13.46
C ALA A 187 0.28 -4.59 12.43
N GLY A 188 -0.78 -4.57 11.61
CA GLY A 188 -1.02 -5.56 10.57
C GLY A 188 -2.12 -5.15 9.59
N TYR A 189 -2.35 -6.01 8.61
CA TYR A 189 -3.48 -5.91 7.69
C TYR A 189 -4.08 -7.30 7.43
N GLY A 190 -5.33 -7.31 6.99
CA GLY A 190 -6.03 -8.52 6.60
C GLY A 190 -7.01 -8.26 5.46
N VAL A 191 -7.42 -9.33 4.80
CA VAL A 191 -8.42 -9.29 3.73
C VAL A 191 -9.56 -10.24 4.07
N ILE A 192 -10.79 -9.74 3.95
CA ILE A 192 -12.05 -10.46 4.19
C ILE A 192 -13.00 -10.25 3.01
N LEU A 193 -14.10 -11.00 2.91
CA LEU A 193 -15.08 -10.77 1.85
C LEU A 193 -15.80 -9.42 2.00
N PRO A 194 -16.15 -8.73 0.88
CA PRO A 194 -16.95 -7.51 0.93
C PRO A 194 -18.29 -7.68 1.67
N SER A 195 -18.89 -8.88 1.60
CA SER A 195 -20.15 -9.22 2.27
C SER A 195 -20.10 -9.12 3.80
N GLN A 196 -18.90 -9.09 4.40
CA GLN A 196 -18.68 -9.01 5.85
C GLN A 196 -18.71 -7.59 6.41
N PHE A 197 -18.63 -6.58 5.54
CA PHE A 197 -18.81 -5.19 5.94
C PHE A 197 -20.30 -4.87 6.09
N ASP A 198 -20.63 -4.12 7.13
CA ASP A 198 -21.99 -3.63 7.42
C ASP A 198 -22.07 -2.14 7.09
N SER A 199 -21.92 -1.82 5.79
CA SER A 199 -21.99 -0.45 5.28
C SER A 199 -22.56 -0.40 3.88
N ASP A 200 -23.54 0.49 3.67
CA ASP A 200 -24.13 0.76 2.36
C ASP A 200 -23.24 1.66 1.47
N VAL A 201 -22.17 2.23 2.04
CA VAL A 201 -21.23 3.13 1.35
C VAL A 201 -19.80 2.59 1.43
N TYR A 202 -19.05 2.73 0.34
CA TYR A 202 -17.66 2.28 0.25
C TYR A 202 -16.72 3.25 0.99
N SER A 203 -15.58 2.79 1.50
CA SER A 203 -14.60 3.68 2.17
C SER A 203 -13.40 4.03 1.29
N ILE A 204 -13.17 3.27 0.23
CA ILE A 204 -12.08 3.49 -0.70
C ILE A 204 -12.55 3.26 -2.15
N ALA A 205 -12.12 4.13 -3.06
CA ALA A 205 -12.13 3.86 -4.49
C ALA A 205 -10.68 3.83 -4.99
N ARG A 206 -10.31 2.72 -5.61
CA ARG A 206 -9.02 2.50 -6.24
C ARG A 206 -9.11 2.89 -7.70
N VAL A 207 -8.29 3.83 -8.14
CA VAL A 207 -8.27 4.33 -9.51
C VAL A 207 -6.97 3.90 -10.16
N ARG A 208 -7.07 3.35 -11.36
CA ARG A 208 -5.92 3.00 -12.20
C ARG A 208 -6.13 3.51 -13.62
N TYR A 209 -5.21 4.33 -14.12
CA TYR A 209 -5.28 4.98 -15.42
C TYR A 209 -4.59 4.16 -16.51
N ASP A 210 -5.23 4.08 -17.67
CA ASP A 210 -4.74 3.31 -18.82
C ASP A 210 -3.41 3.87 -19.36
N ASP A 211 -3.22 5.19 -19.31
CA ASP A 211 -2.03 5.86 -19.82
C ASP A 211 -0.82 5.79 -18.88
N LEU A 212 -1.02 5.28 -17.65
CA LEU A 212 0.03 5.02 -16.66
C LEU A 212 0.49 3.55 -16.66
N LYS A 213 -0.34 2.60 -17.13
CA LYS A 213 -0.10 1.14 -17.04
C LYS A 213 1.27 0.66 -17.55
N ASN A 214 1.80 1.33 -18.57
CA ASN A 214 3.05 0.93 -19.24
C ASN A 214 4.25 1.82 -18.88
N LEU A 215 4.07 2.77 -17.95
CA LEU A 215 5.15 3.60 -17.46
C LEU A 215 5.80 2.96 -16.25
N ASP A 216 7.09 3.25 -16.07
CA ASP A 216 7.80 2.91 -14.84
C ASP A 216 7.29 3.81 -13.71
N ALA A 217 6.78 3.19 -12.64
CA ALA A 217 6.23 3.86 -11.47
C ALA A 217 7.23 4.81 -10.78
N PHE A 218 8.53 4.59 -10.98
CA PHE A 218 9.61 5.41 -10.42
C PHE A 218 10.09 6.51 -11.37
N SER A 219 9.70 6.46 -12.65
CA SER A 219 10.06 7.45 -13.66
C SER A 219 9.47 8.83 -13.39
N SER A 220 10.12 9.88 -13.93
CA SER A 220 9.59 11.25 -13.90
C SER A 220 8.24 11.36 -14.60
N ASP A 221 8.08 10.67 -15.73
CA ASP A 221 6.90 10.78 -16.59
C ASP A 221 5.65 10.24 -15.88
N TYR A 222 5.78 9.09 -15.21
CA TYR A 222 4.71 8.55 -14.36
C TYR A 222 4.34 9.52 -13.25
N LYS A 223 5.33 10.06 -12.52
CA LYS A 223 5.10 11.00 -11.40
C LYS A 223 4.37 12.26 -11.84
N THR A 224 4.78 12.86 -12.96
CA THR A 224 4.14 14.06 -13.50
C THR A 224 2.71 13.79 -13.95
N LYS A 225 2.46 12.71 -14.70
CA LYS A 225 1.10 12.35 -15.14
C LYS A 225 0.19 11.98 -13.99
N ARG A 226 0.68 11.21 -13.02
CA ARG A 226 -0.06 10.86 -11.80
C ARG A 226 -0.45 12.11 -11.00
N ALA A 227 0.45 13.09 -10.90
CA ALA A 227 0.16 14.36 -10.23
C ALA A 227 -0.93 15.15 -10.95
N GLN A 228 -0.91 15.21 -12.29
CA GLN A 228 -1.98 15.84 -13.06
C GLN A 228 -3.34 15.14 -12.81
N HIS A 229 -3.38 13.81 -12.92
CA HIS A 229 -4.59 13.04 -12.63
C HIS A 229 -5.09 13.24 -11.20
N GLN A 230 -4.19 13.46 -10.25
CA GLN A 230 -4.53 13.76 -8.86
C GLN A 230 -5.20 15.13 -8.74
N GLU A 231 -4.69 16.16 -9.42
CA GLU A 231 -5.32 17.49 -9.46
C GLU A 231 -6.69 17.43 -10.12
N ASP A 232 -6.81 16.77 -11.28
CA ASP A 232 -8.08 16.62 -12.00
C ASP A 232 -9.14 15.91 -11.14
N LEU A 233 -8.72 14.87 -10.39
CA LEU A 233 -9.61 14.12 -9.49
C LEU A 233 -10.00 14.93 -8.25
N GLN A 234 -9.10 15.75 -7.71
CA GLN A 234 -9.40 16.66 -6.60
C GLN A 234 -10.40 17.73 -7.02
N ASP A 235 -10.24 18.30 -8.21
CA ASP A 235 -11.16 19.30 -8.75
C ASP A 235 -12.54 18.70 -9.02
N LEU A 236 -12.60 17.48 -9.55
CA LEU A 236 -13.86 16.75 -9.79
C LEU A 236 -14.65 16.52 -8.49
N LEU A 237 -13.97 16.08 -7.42
CA LEU A 237 -14.60 15.66 -6.16
C LEU A 237 -14.71 16.77 -5.10
N ALA A 238 -14.35 18.01 -5.45
CA ALA A 238 -14.15 19.09 -4.48
C ALA A 238 -15.39 19.42 -3.63
N ASP A 239 -16.60 19.18 -4.14
CA ASP A 239 -17.86 19.49 -3.46
C ASP A 239 -18.51 18.27 -2.76
N ASN A 240 -17.99 17.06 -3.00
CA ASN A 240 -18.60 15.82 -2.53
C ASN A 240 -18.62 15.69 -1.00
N GLY A 241 -17.54 16.08 -0.32
CA GLY A 241 -17.51 16.07 1.15
C GLY A 241 -18.59 16.96 1.78
N GLN A 242 -18.85 18.14 1.20
CA GLN A 242 -19.88 19.06 1.69
C GLN A 242 -21.29 18.54 1.39
N LYS A 243 -21.52 18.01 0.17
CA LYS A 243 -22.79 17.37 -0.21
C LYS A 243 -23.12 16.21 0.75
N ARG A 244 -22.12 15.37 1.02
CA ARG A 244 -22.27 14.20 1.89
C ARG A 244 -22.60 14.59 3.33
N LEU A 245 -21.85 15.53 3.92
CA LEU A 245 -22.12 16.04 5.26
C LEU A 245 -23.53 16.61 5.37
N ALA A 246 -23.96 17.41 4.38
CA ALA A 246 -25.31 17.96 4.35
C ALA A 246 -26.40 16.86 4.23
N SER A 247 -26.14 15.78 3.48
CA SER A 247 -27.06 14.64 3.38
C SER A 247 -27.22 13.91 4.72
N ILE A 248 -26.11 13.68 5.44
CA ILE A 248 -26.09 13.01 6.75
C ILE A 248 -26.81 13.86 7.79
N GLN A 249 -26.60 15.18 7.79
CA GLN A 249 -27.29 16.12 8.68
C GLN A 249 -28.80 16.12 8.45
N ARG A 250 -29.25 16.08 7.19
CA ARG A 250 -30.68 15.99 6.84
C ARG A 250 -31.30 14.67 7.28
N GLN A 251 -30.58 13.55 7.15
CA GLN A 251 -31.05 12.23 7.57
C GLN A 251 -31.05 12.08 9.11
N SER A 252 -30.09 12.70 9.79
CA SER A 252 -29.91 12.58 11.24
C SER A 252 -30.66 13.65 12.05
N GLY A 253 -31.42 14.55 11.40
CA GLY A 253 -32.24 15.58 12.06
C GLY A 253 -31.46 16.61 12.88
N THR A 254 -30.13 16.66 12.77
CA THR A 254 -29.26 17.48 13.64
C THR A 254 -28.81 18.74 12.89
N LYS A 255 -29.18 19.92 13.41
CA LYS A 255 -28.75 21.23 12.89
C LYS A 255 -27.28 21.51 13.20
N GLU A 256 -26.61 22.26 12.32
CA GLU A 256 -25.20 22.68 12.39
C GLU A 256 -24.73 23.10 13.80
N PRO A 257 -23.58 22.59 14.30
CA PRO A 257 -22.71 23.38 15.17
C PRO A 257 -21.92 24.35 14.30
N GLY A 258 -21.91 25.62 14.69
CA GLY A 258 -21.42 26.74 13.89
C GLY A 258 -19.98 26.62 13.38
N ARG A 259 -19.81 27.18 12.19
CA ARG A 259 -18.58 27.58 11.50
C ARG A 259 -17.40 27.85 12.46
N GLY A 260 -16.47 26.91 12.57
CA GLY A 260 -15.23 27.02 13.32
C GLY A 260 -14.08 26.36 12.57
N GLU A 261 -13.23 27.21 11.99
CA GLU A 261 -11.86 27.01 11.51
C GLU A 261 -11.51 25.88 10.53
N ARG A 262 -10.98 26.33 9.38
CA ARG A 262 -10.37 25.53 8.31
C ARG A 262 -9.24 24.69 8.86
N SER A 263 -9.30 23.38 8.62
CA SER A 263 -8.12 22.54 8.44
C SER A 263 -8.25 21.91 7.05
N ALA A 264 -7.25 22.16 6.21
CA ALA A 264 -7.14 21.54 4.90
C ALA A 264 -6.94 20.02 5.08
N PRO A 265 -7.53 19.17 4.22
CA PRO A 265 -7.20 17.75 4.22
C PRO A 265 -5.75 17.60 3.79
N ASN A 266 -4.95 16.91 4.62
CA ASN A 266 -3.59 16.52 4.26
C ASN A 266 -3.67 15.52 3.09
N CYS A 267 -3.03 15.87 1.99
CA CYS A 267 -2.71 14.98 0.87
C CYS A 267 -1.62 13.97 1.26
#